data_AF-A0A1Q3VLA7-F1
#
_entry.id   AF-A0A1Q3VLA7-F1
#
_cell.length_a   1.000
_cell.length_b   1.000
_cell.length_c   1.000
_cell.angle_alpha   90.00
_cell.angle_beta   90.00
_cell.angle_gamma   90.00
#
_symmetry.space_group_name_H-M   'P 1'
#
loop_
_entity.id
_entity.type
_entity.pdbx_description
1 polymer ?
#
loop_
_entity_poly.entity_id
_entity_poly.type
_entity_poly.pdbx_seq_one_letter_code
_entity_poly.pdbx_strand_id
1 'polypeptide(L)'
;MQELMKRELYGEAMALNIERLGSTAVTVANRWVLGWPEQVEALVENASYLKALSKQVEIEKDILSEATEFPHLAAHEILALHEIPMGPPTQTAST
;
A
#
# COMPACT_ATOMS: atom_id res chain seq x y z
N MET A 1 -16.11 -4.67 2.61
CA MET A 1 -14.77 -4.21 3.04
C MET A 1 -13.90 -5.45 3.17
N GLN A 2 -12.70 -5.46 2.59
CA GLN A 2 -11.73 -6.53 2.84
C GLN A 2 -11.17 -6.39 4.26
N GLU A 3 -10.83 -7.52 4.87
CA GLU A 3 -10.14 -7.57 6.15
C GLU A 3 -8.63 -7.37 5.96
N LEU A 4 -7.98 -6.77 6.96
CA LEU A 4 -6.52 -6.65 6.98
C LEU A 4 -5.89 -8.02 7.25
N MET A 5 -5.11 -8.50 6.29
CA MET A 5 -4.40 -9.78 6.38
C MET A 5 -3.16 -9.65 7.25
N LYS A 6 -2.79 -10.75 7.93
CA LYS A 6 -1.64 -10.80 8.85
C LYS A 6 -1.67 -9.66 9.88
N ARG A 7 -2.85 -9.38 10.45
CA ARG A 7 -3.09 -8.28 11.40
C ARG A 7 -2.08 -8.29 12.55
N GLU A 8 -1.71 -9.48 13.01
CA GLU A 8 -0.75 -9.74 14.07
C GLU A 8 0.65 -9.18 13.80
N LEU A 9 1.08 -9.12 12.53
CA LEU A 9 2.37 -8.56 12.12
C LEU A 9 2.49 -7.09 12.50
N TYR A 10 1.40 -6.34 12.33
CA TYR A 10 1.39 -4.90 12.55
C TYR A 10 1.23 -4.54 14.04
N GLY A 11 0.71 -5.46 14.84
CA GLY A 11 0.22 -5.16 16.18
C GLY A 11 -1.08 -4.35 16.15
N GLU A 12 -1.79 -4.33 17.28
CA GLU A 12 -3.16 -3.79 17.37
C GLU A 12 -3.25 -2.31 16.95
N ALA A 13 -2.36 -1.47 17.46
CA ALA A 13 -2.38 -0.02 17.20
C ALA A 13 -2.15 0.31 15.72
N MET A 14 -1.18 -0.34 15.07
CA MET A 14 -0.89 -0.08 13.66
C MET A 14 -1.97 -0.67 12.75
N ALA A 15 -2.48 -1.86 13.06
CA ALA A 15 -3.61 -2.45 12.34
C ALA A 15 -4.84 -1.53 12.34
N LEU A 16 -5.20 -0.97 13.50
CA LEU A 16 -6.30 -0.01 13.60
C LEU A 16 -6.05 1.26 12.77
N ASN A 17 -4.80 1.74 12.71
CA ASN A 17 -4.46 2.88 11.87
C ASN A 17 -4.60 2.56 10.38
N ILE A 18 -4.15 1.38 9.93
CA ILE A 18 -4.31 0.93 8.54
C ILE A 18 -5.79 0.88 8.17
N GLU A 19 -6.63 0.31 9.04
CA GLU A 19 -8.07 0.20 8.81
C GLU A 19 -8.75 1.57 8.76
N ARG A 20 -8.32 2.51 9.63
CA ARG A 20 -8.82 3.89 9.66
C ARG A 20 -8.46 4.70 8.42
N LEU A 21 -7.34 4.39 7.75
CA LEU A 21 -6.98 5.02 6.47
C LEU A 21 -7.93 4.61 5.32
N GLY A 22 -8.71 3.54 5.51
CA GLY A 22 -9.79 3.12 4.62
C GLY A 22 -9.43 1.95 3.72
N SER A 23 -10.37 1.57 2.85
CA SER A 23 -10.29 0.34 2.05
C SER A 23 -9.07 0.29 1.13
N THR A 24 -8.68 1.42 0.50
CA THR A 24 -7.47 1.48 -0.33
C THR A 24 -6.22 1.12 0.47
N ALA A 25 -6.11 1.61 1.72
CA ALA A 25 -4.97 1.30 2.57
C ALA A 25 -4.92 -0.18 2.94
N VAL A 26 -6.07 -0.79 3.24
CA VAL A 26 -6.16 -2.24 3.47
C VAL A 26 -5.75 -3.03 2.22
N THR A 27 -6.20 -2.62 1.03
CA THR A 27 -5.81 -3.27 -0.23
C THR A 27 -4.30 -3.20 -0.47
N VAL A 28 -3.69 -2.02 -0.30
CA VAL A 28 -2.24 -1.83 -0.46
C VAL A 28 -1.47 -2.64 0.59
N ALA A 29 -1.88 -2.59 1.86
CA ALA A 29 -1.24 -3.35 2.93
C ALA A 29 -1.30 -4.87 2.68
N ASN A 30 -2.46 -5.39 2.28
CA ASN A 30 -2.63 -6.80 1.92
C ASN A 30 -1.75 -7.18 0.73
N ARG A 31 -1.70 -6.34 -0.31
CA ARG A 31 -0.84 -6.55 -1.48
C ARG A 31 0.64 -6.61 -1.07
N TRP A 32 1.08 -5.70 -0.21
CA TRP A 32 2.46 -5.65 0.27
C TRP A 32 2.82 -6.87 1.11
N VAL A 33 2.00 -7.25 2.08
CA VAL A 33 2.36 -8.34 3.02
C VAL A 33 2.27 -9.74 2.40
N LEU A 34 1.53 -9.87 1.30
CA LEU A 34 1.45 -11.10 0.52
C LEU A 34 2.58 -11.20 -0.51
N GLY A 35 2.97 -10.10 -1.16
CA GLY A 35 4.00 -10.10 -2.20
C GLY A 35 5.42 -9.87 -1.69
N TRP A 36 5.56 -9.09 -0.62
CA TRP A 36 6.84 -8.56 -0.09
C TRP A 36 6.89 -8.62 1.44
N PRO A 37 6.66 -9.79 2.06
CA PRO A 37 6.57 -9.91 3.51
C PRO A 37 7.83 -9.41 4.24
N GLU A 38 9.03 -9.73 3.72
CA GLU A 38 10.30 -9.31 4.34
C GLU A 38 10.49 -7.78 4.32
N GLN A 39 10.09 -7.11 3.23
CA GLN A 39 10.16 -5.65 3.14
C GLN A 39 9.13 -5.00 4.07
N VAL A 40 7.94 -5.59 4.21
CA VAL A 40 6.93 -5.10 5.15
C VAL A 40 7.43 -5.23 6.58
N GLU A 41 7.98 -6.39 6.96
CA GLU A 41 8.59 -6.62 8.27
C GLU A 41 9.64 -5.55 8.58
N ALA A 42 10.57 -5.30 7.65
CA ALA A 42 11.59 -4.27 7.82
C ALA A 42 11.01 -2.85 8.02
N LEU A 43 9.95 -2.50 7.28
CA LEU A 43 9.26 -1.21 7.43
C LEU A 43 8.48 -1.10 8.75
N VAL A 44 7.95 -2.21 9.26
CA VAL A 44 7.25 -2.26 10.55
C VAL A 44 8.25 -2.09 11.69
N GLU A 45 9.36 -2.84 11.67
CA GLU A 45 10.42 -2.81 12.68
C GLU A 45 11.07 -1.43 12.80
N ASN A 46 11.26 -0.72 11.69
CA ASN A 46 11.85 0.63 11.68
C ASN A 46 10.82 1.76 11.85
N ALA A 47 9.55 1.43 12.15
CA ALA A 47 8.44 2.36 12.33
C ALA A 47 8.15 3.29 11.12
N SER A 48 8.58 2.93 9.91
CA SER A 48 8.32 3.71 8.69
C SER A 48 7.12 3.23 7.87
N TYR A 49 6.55 2.07 8.22
CA TYR A 49 5.45 1.42 7.48
C TYR A 49 4.25 2.33 7.23
N LEU A 50 3.68 2.96 8.27
CA LEU A 50 2.48 3.80 8.11
C LEU A 50 2.74 4.99 7.20
N LYS A 51 3.93 5.62 7.28
CA LYS A 51 4.30 6.73 6.41
C LYS A 51 4.40 6.28 4.95
N ALA A 52 5.06 5.14 4.72
CA ALA A 52 5.19 4.57 3.38
C ALA A 52 3.82 4.19 2.80
N LEU A 53 2.98 3.53 3.61
CA LEU A 53 1.64 3.12 3.22
C LEU A 53 0.76 4.32 2.86
N SER A 54 0.70 5.35 3.71
CA SER A 54 -0.11 6.55 3.45
C SER A 54 0.30 7.23 2.16
N LYS A 55 1.62 7.36 1.91
CA LYS A 55 2.13 7.94 0.67
C LYS A 55 1.70 7.14 -0.57
N GLN A 56 1.79 5.80 -0.51
CA GLN A 56 1.33 4.95 -1.60
C GLN A 56 -0.18 5.10 -1.83
N VAL A 57 -0.97 5.15 -0.76
CA VAL A 57 -2.43 5.29 -0.84
C VAL A 57 -2.83 6.62 -1.47
N GLU A 58 -2.15 7.72 -1.14
CA GLU A 58 -2.37 9.02 -1.76
C GLU A 58 -2.10 8.96 -3.26
N ILE A 59 -0.92 8.45 -3.66
CA ILE A 59 -0.55 8.30 -5.08
C ILE A 59 -1.56 7.45 -5.86
N GLU A 60 -1.96 6.30 -5.31
CA GLU A 60 -2.92 5.42 -5.99
C GLU A 60 -4.31 6.07 -6.09
N LYS A 61 -4.76 6.79 -5.06
CA LYS A 61 -6.05 7.49 -5.11
C LYS A 61 -6.06 8.60 -6.16
N ASP A 62 -5.01 9.40 -6.22
CA ASP A 62 -4.90 10.51 -7.17
C ASP A 62 -4.97 9.97 -8.60
N ILE A 63 -4.13 8.99 -8.94
CA ILE A 63 -4.08 8.39 -10.28
C ILE A 63 -5.40 7.71 -10.65
N LEU A 64 -5.97 6.92 -9.76
CA LEU A 64 -7.23 6.21 -10.03
C LEU A 64 -8.42 7.17 -10.14
N SER A 65 -8.37 8.34 -9.49
CA SER A 65 -9.41 9.36 -9.61
C SER A 65 -9.38 10.07 -10.98
N GLU A 66 -8.19 10.20 -11.57
CA GLU A 66 -7.98 10.84 -12.87
C GLU A 66 -8.19 9.86 -14.05
N ALA A 67 -8.11 8.56 -13.81
CA ALA A 67 -8.18 7.50 -14.83
C ALA A 67 -9.58 7.25 -15.45
N THR A 68 -10.45 8.26 -15.47
CA THR A 68 -11.78 8.19 -16.11
C THR A 68 -11.71 7.90 -17.61
N GLU A 69 -10.55 8.15 -18.23
CA GLU A 69 -10.27 7.89 -19.65
C GLU A 69 -10.04 6.41 -19.97
N PHE A 70 -9.85 5.55 -18.95
CA PHE A 70 -9.55 4.12 -19.10
C PHE A 70 -10.58 3.20 -18.42
N PRO A 71 -11.88 3.27 -18.79
CA PRO A 71 -12.95 2.57 -18.08
C PRO A 71 -12.87 1.03 -18.15
N HIS A 72 -12.09 0.49 -19.08
CA HIS A 72 -11.90 -0.94 -19.27
C HIS A 72 -10.69 -1.52 -18.53
N LEU A 73 -9.79 -0.66 -18.05
CA LEU A 73 -8.60 -1.09 -17.34
C LEU A 73 -8.92 -1.30 -15.86
N ALA A 74 -8.41 -2.39 -15.30
CA ALA A 74 -8.41 -2.60 -13.87
C ALA A 74 -7.42 -1.63 -13.19
N ALA A 75 -7.65 -1.36 -11.91
CA ALA A 75 -6.83 -0.42 -11.14
C ALA A 75 -5.32 -0.73 -11.21
N HIS A 76 -4.92 -2.01 -11.15
CA HIS A 76 -3.52 -2.39 -11.25
C HIS A 76 -2.91 -2.16 -12.64
N GLU A 77 -3.71 -2.24 -13.70
CA GLU A 77 -3.27 -1.96 -15.07
C GLU A 77 -3.08 -0.45 -15.26
N ILE A 78 -3.97 0.37 -14.69
CA ILE A 78 -3.82 1.83 -14.66
C ILE A 78 -2.54 2.20 -13.89
N LEU A 79 -2.33 1.65 -12.69
CA LEU A 79 -1.13 1.92 -11.91
C LEU A 79 0.15 1.52 -12.66
N ALA A 80 0.13 0.39 -13.39
CA ALA A 80 1.25 -0.03 -14.23
C ALA A 80 1.49 0.92 -15.41
N LEU A 81 0.44 1.46 -16.03
CA LEU A 81 0.54 2.46 -17.10
C LEU A 81 1.23 3.74 -16.61
N HIS A 82 1.01 4.11 -15.35
CA HIS A 82 1.64 5.25 -14.68
C HIS A 82 2.97 4.90 -13.99
N GLU A 83 3.54 3.72 -14.28
CA GLU A 83 4.81 3.23 -13.72
C GLU A 83 4.86 3.22 -12.18
N ILE A 84 3.71 3.09 -11.52
CA ILE A 84 3.63 3.09 -10.06
C ILE A 84 4.12 1.75 -9.52
N PRO A 85 5.13 1.76 -8.62
CA PRO A 85 5.58 0.54 -7.98
C PRO A 85 4.46 -0.08 -7.15
N MET A 86 4.17 -1.36 -7.38
CA MET A 86 3.13 -2.09 -6.64
C MET A 86 3.63 -2.55 -5.26
N GLY A 87 4.93 -2.73 -5.09
CA GLY A 87 5.57 -3.17 -3.84
C GLY A 87 5.85 -2.02 -2.87
N PRO A 88 6.18 -2.35 -1.60
CA PRO A 88 6.66 -1.38 -0.64
C PRO A 88 8.00 -0.77 -1.08
N PRO A 89 8.33 0.47 -0.66
CA PRO A 89 9.63 1.06 -0.94
C PRO A 89 10.74 0.22 -0.32
N THR A 90 11.77 -0.09 -1.11
CA THR A 90 13.02 -0.67 -0.59
C THR A 90 13.77 0.39 0.21
N GLN A 91 14.49 -0.01 1.26
CA GLN A 91 15.27 0.90 2.11
C GLN A 91 16.40 1.67 1.39
N THR A 92 16.58 1.51 0.08
CA THR A 92 17.60 2.20 -0.71
C THR A 92 17.00 3.36 -1.50
N ALA A 93 17.02 4.56 -0.92
CA ALA A 93 17.06 5.82 -1.68
C ALA A 93 17.58 6.96 -0.79
N SER A 94 18.88 6.93 -0.48
CA SER A 94 19.73 8.10 -0.21
C SER A 94 21.19 7.63 -0.16
N THR A 95 21.84 7.60 -1.32
CA THR A 95 23.30 7.74 -1.44
C THR A 95 23.55 9.05 -2.17
#